data_AF-A0A935KEV8-F1
#
_entry.id   AF-A0A935KEV8-F1
#
_cell.length_a   1.000
_cell.length_b   1.000
_cell.length_c   1.000
_cell.angle_alpha   90.00
_cell.angle_beta   90.00
_cell.angle_gamma   90.00
#
_symmetry.space_group_name_H-M   'P 1'
#
loop_
_entity.id
_entity.type
_entity.pdbx_description
1 polymer ?
#
loop_
_entity_poly.entity_id
_entity_poly.type
_entity_poly.pdbx_seq_one_letter_code
_entity_poly.pdbx_strand_id
1 'polypeptide(L)'
;MQGFLPVRHRLVPVIAAALLAAACAAPEKLPDVPSQDTIACKLEGQRIVIRFLPDEVRLLTPEGERVTLQKVPASAGVRYTNGLLEIRGGGGSPTMPEGLIYVREGTGWRLTNCEPLMVPASAK
;
A
#
# COMPACT_ATOMS: atom_id res chain seq x y z
N MET A 1 -68.36 27.99 37.69
CA MET A 1 -66.90 28.24 37.85
C MET A 1 -66.16 27.12 37.14
N GLN A 2 -65.00 27.42 36.54
CA GLN A 2 -64.14 26.54 35.70
C GLN A 2 -64.66 26.40 34.25
N GLY A 3 -63.96 26.74 33.16
CA GLY A 3 -62.63 27.30 32.92
C GLY A 3 -62.38 27.15 31.41
N PHE A 4 -62.39 28.24 30.64
CA PHE A 4 -62.08 28.21 29.20
C PHE A 4 -60.56 28.37 29.02
N LEU A 5 -59.88 27.31 28.60
CA LEU A 5 -58.46 27.34 28.23
C LEU A 5 -58.29 27.91 26.81
N PRO A 6 -57.29 28.77 26.56
CA PRO A 6 -57.00 29.30 25.24
C PRO A 6 -56.29 28.25 24.37
N VAL A 7 -56.83 28.02 23.17
CA VAL A 7 -56.22 27.20 22.10
C VAL A 7 -54.96 27.91 21.61
N ARG A 8 -53.81 27.55 22.18
CA ARG A 8 -52.50 27.99 21.71
C ARG A 8 -52.15 27.29 20.41
N HIS A 9 -52.01 28.09 19.36
CA HIS A 9 -51.50 27.67 18.06
C HIS A 9 -50.12 27.00 18.22
N ARG A 10 -50.05 25.71 17.91
CA ARG A 10 -48.77 25.01 17.75
C ARG A 10 -48.31 25.16 16.30
N LEU A 11 -47.48 26.18 16.07
CA LEU A 11 -46.56 26.21 14.95
C LEU A 11 -45.57 25.04 15.14
N VAL A 12 -45.69 24.00 14.32
CA VAL A 12 -44.69 22.92 14.22
C VAL A 12 -43.81 23.24 13.01
N PRO A 13 -42.49 23.48 13.18
CA PRO A 13 -41.62 23.88 12.08
C PRO A 13 -41.23 22.68 11.22
N VAL A 14 -41.49 22.82 9.92
CA VAL A 14 -41.04 21.95 8.83
C VAL A 14 -39.56 22.23 8.58
N ILE A 15 -38.63 21.63 9.32
CA ILE A 15 -37.18 21.69 8.99
C ILE A 15 -36.48 20.40 9.45
N ALA A 16 -36.61 19.31 8.69
CA ALA A 16 -35.85 18.08 8.99
C ALA A 16 -35.56 17.21 7.74
N ALA A 17 -35.30 17.81 6.57
CA ALA A 17 -35.06 17.05 5.34
C ALA A 17 -33.84 17.48 4.48
N ALA A 18 -33.02 18.44 4.93
CA ALA A 18 -31.91 18.97 4.11
C ALA A 18 -30.51 18.43 4.45
N LEU A 19 -30.33 17.67 5.53
CA LEU A 19 -29.00 17.26 6.02
C LEU A 19 -28.49 15.92 5.48
N LEU A 20 -29.28 15.18 4.69
CA LEU A 20 -28.90 13.85 4.19
C LEU A 20 -28.18 13.86 2.82
N ALA A 21 -28.06 15.01 2.15
CA ALA A 21 -27.45 15.09 0.82
C ALA A 21 -25.94 15.37 0.81
N ALA A 22 -25.32 15.67 1.96
CA ALA A 22 -23.90 16.06 2.03
C ALA A 22 -22.91 14.88 2.16
N ALA A 23 -23.37 13.63 2.18
CA ALA A 23 -22.51 12.45 2.42
C ALA A 23 -22.12 11.67 1.13
N CYS A 24 -22.50 12.14 -0.06
CA CYS A 24 -22.20 11.49 -1.35
C CYS A 24 -21.16 12.25 -2.20
N ALA A 25 -20.18 12.90 -1.58
CA ALA A 25 -19.00 13.34 -2.33
C ALA A 25 -18.01 12.17 -2.42
N ALA A 26 -17.81 11.61 -3.62
CA ALA A 26 -16.75 10.66 -3.85
C ALA A 26 -15.40 11.36 -3.58
N PRO A 27 -14.47 10.76 -2.81
CA PRO A 27 -13.15 11.34 -2.59
C PRO A 27 -12.48 11.63 -3.94
N GLU A 28 -11.96 12.84 -4.12
CA GLU A 28 -11.22 13.19 -5.33
C GLU A 28 -10.01 12.26 -5.49
N LYS A 29 -9.83 11.70 -6.69
CA LYS A 29 -8.69 10.83 -6.97
C LYS A 29 -7.42 11.67 -7.01
N LEU A 30 -6.56 11.50 -6.01
CA LEU A 30 -5.24 12.11 -5.98
C LEU A 30 -4.37 11.58 -7.13
N PRO A 31 -3.44 12.40 -7.67
CA PRO A 31 -2.54 11.96 -8.72
C PRO A 31 -1.61 10.85 -8.23
N ASP A 32 -1.28 9.91 -9.11
CA ASP A 32 -0.36 8.81 -8.77
C ASP A 32 1.10 9.31 -8.87
N VAL A 33 1.92 8.99 -7.86
CA VAL A 33 3.34 9.34 -7.76
C VAL A 33 4.20 8.09 -7.55
N PRO A 34 5.48 8.09 -7.94
CA PRO A 34 6.38 6.97 -7.68
C PRO A 34 6.55 6.73 -6.17
N SER A 35 6.39 5.49 -5.72
CA SER A 35 6.69 5.10 -4.35
C SER A 35 8.18 5.25 -4.05
N GLN A 36 8.50 5.66 -2.83
CA GLN A 36 9.88 5.84 -2.35
C GLN A 36 10.49 4.54 -1.81
N ASP A 37 9.67 3.53 -1.55
CA ASP A 37 10.10 2.31 -0.86
C ASP A 37 9.60 1.03 -1.54
N THR A 38 8.74 1.15 -2.55
CA THR A 38 8.09 0.01 -3.20
C THR A 38 8.37 0.00 -4.68
N ILE A 39 8.81 -1.15 -5.18
CA ILE A 39 9.05 -1.40 -6.61
C ILE A 39 8.20 -2.57 -7.11
N ALA A 40 7.94 -2.60 -8.40
CA ALA A 40 7.45 -3.77 -9.11
C ALA A 40 8.53 -4.26 -10.08
N CYS A 41 8.79 -5.56 -10.07
CA CYS A 41 9.72 -6.22 -10.98
C CYS A 41 9.02 -7.36 -11.74
N LYS A 42 9.74 -7.95 -12.70
CA LYS A 42 9.41 -9.20 -13.35
C LYS A 42 10.28 -10.34 -12.82
N LEU A 43 9.65 -11.41 -12.38
CA LEU A 43 10.23 -12.71 -12.08
C LEU A 43 9.72 -13.68 -13.16
N GLU A 44 10.61 -14.12 -14.05
CA GLU A 44 10.25 -15.02 -15.17
C GLU A 44 9.05 -14.49 -15.99
N GLY A 45 8.98 -13.18 -16.18
CA GLY A 45 7.89 -12.50 -16.90
C GLY A 45 6.65 -12.21 -16.06
N GLN A 46 6.52 -12.79 -14.88
CA GLN A 46 5.41 -12.55 -13.95
C GLN A 46 5.73 -11.40 -12.98
N ARG A 47 4.70 -10.74 -12.47
CA ARG A 47 4.85 -9.56 -11.63
C ARG A 47 5.13 -9.94 -10.18
N ILE A 48 6.14 -9.32 -9.60
CA ILE A 48 6.43 -9.37 -8.15
C ILE A 48 6.52 -7.93 -7.62
N VAL A 49 5.97 -7.67 -6.43
CA VAL A 49 6.06 -6.36 -5.77
C VAL A 49 6.94 -6.49 -4.54
N ILE A 50 7.86 -5.57 -4.36
CA ILE A 50 8.81 -5.57 -3.25
C ILE A 50 8.77 -4.22 -2.58
N ARG A 51 8.50 -4.21 -1.28
CA ARG A 51 8.61 -3.03 -0.42
C ARG A 51 9.83 -3.18 0.49
N PHE A 52 10.72 -2.21 0.43
CA PHE A 52 11.93 -2.13 1.25
C PHE A 52 11.68 -1.30 2.50
N LEU A 53 12.00 -1.88 3.65
CA LEU A 53 12.04 -1.21 4.94
C LEU A 53 13.49 -1.29 5.46
N PRO A 54 13.86 -0.55 6.52
CA PRO A 54 15.24 -0.51 7.00
C PRO A 54 15.85 -1.89 7.28
N ASP A 55 15.07 -2.77 7.92
CA ASP A 55 15.52 -4.08 8.42
C ASP A 55 14.78 -5.26 7.79
N GLU A 56 13.80 -5.01 6.93
CA GLU A 56 13.02 -6.06 6.29
C GLU A 56 12.59 -5.69 4.87
N VAL A 57 12.18 -6.70 4.10
CA VAL A 57 11.45 -6.51 2.84
C VAL A 57 10.15 -7.29 2.88
N ARG A 58 9.11 -6.70 2.30
CA ARG A 58 7.80 -7.31 2.16
C ARG A 58 7.52 -7.53 0.69
N LEU A 59 7.20 -8.76 0.34
CA LEU A 59 6.95 -9.19 -1.03
C LEU A 59 5.49 -9.55 -1.21
N LEU A 60 4.97 -9.23 -2.38
CA LEU A 60 3.81 -9.89 -2.96
C LEU A 60 4.31 -10.74 -4.13
N THR A 61 4.29 -12.06 -3.97
CA THR A 61 4.76 -13.00 -4.98
C THR A 61 3.80 -13.07 -6.17
N PRO A 62 4.23 -13.63 -7.32
CA PRO A 62 3.33 -13.83 -8.45
C PRO A 62 2.09 -14.67 -8.13
N GLU A 63 2.20 -15.59 -7.17
CA GLU A 63 1.10 -16.44 -6.70
C GLU A 63 0.14 -15.71 -5.75
N GLY A 64 0.42 -14.43 -5.42
CA GLY A 64 -0.36 -13.63 -4.48
C GLY A 64 0.00 -13.84 -3.01
N GLU A 65 1.08 -14.57 -2.72
CA GLU A 65 1.58 -14.78 -1.36
C GLU A 65 2.21 -13.50 -0.82
N ARG A 66 1.93 -13.15 0.44
CA ARG A 66 2.61 -12.07 1.15
C ARG A 66 3.73 -12.65 2.00
N VAL A 67 4.97 -12.33 1.64
CA VAL A 67 6.16 -12.85 2.33
C VAL A 67 6.92 -11.70 2.97
N THR A 68 7.37 -11.89 4.21
CA THR A 68 8.28 -10.95 4.89
C THR A 68 9.64 -11.60 5.06
N LEU A 69 10.70 -10.89 4.68
CA LEU A 69 12.08 -11.34 4.82
C LEU A 69 12.86 -10.37 5.69
N GLN A 70 13.69 -10.91 6.59
CA GLN A 70 14.51 -10.11 7.48
C GLN A 70 15.88 -9.89 6.87
N LYS A 71 16.43 -8.69 7.06
CA LYS A 71 17.79 -8.36 6.65
C LYS A 71 18.77 -9.18 7.48
N VAL A 72 19.75 -9.79 6.83
CA VAL A 72 20.79 -10.58 7.48
C VAL A 72 22.18 -10.16 6.98
N PRO A 73 23.24 -10.40 7.77
CA PRO A 73 24.60 -10.18 7.30
C PRO A 73 24.90 -10.97 6.01
N ALA A 74 25.65 -10.33 5.11
CA ALA A 74 26.09 -10.90 3.84
C ALA A 74 27.56 -10.59 3.60
N SER A 75 28.26 -11.46 2.88
CA SER A 75 29.67 -11.23 2.50
C SER A 75 29.83 -10.06 1.51
N ALA A 76 28.79 -9.73 0.75
CA ALA A 76 28.73 -8.55 -0.11
C ALA A 76 27.27 -8.14 -0.35
N GLY A 77 27.03 -6.84 -0.54
CA GLY A 77 25.70 -6.29 -0.82
C GLY A 77 24.73 -6.43 0.35
N VAL A 78 23.44 -6.56 0.03
CA VAL A 78 22.38 -6.78 1.02
C VAL A 78 21.72 -8.12 0.78
N ARG A 79 21.30 -8.77 1.87
CA ARG A 79 20.61 -10.04 1.87
C ARG A 79 19.41 -9.98 2.80
N TYR A 80 18.27 -10.41 2.30
CA TYR A 80 17.04 -10.55 3.08
C TYR A 80 16.52 -11.97 2.96
N THR A 81 16.19 -12.62 4.08
CA THR A 81 15.67 -14.00 4.04
C THR A 81 14.75 -14.32 5.22
N ASN A 82 13.91 -15.34 5.06
CA ASN A 82 13.19 -16.02 6.14
C ASN A 82 13.55 -17.51 6.25
N GLY A 83 14.64 -17.94 5.59
CA GLY A 83 15.09 -19.34 5.52
C GLY A 83 14.56 -20.13 4.32
N LEU A 84 13.38 -19.80 3.79
CA LEU A 84 12.79 -20.48 2.62
C LEU A 84 12.99 -19.68 1.33
N LEU A 85 12.83 -18.37 1.45
CA LEU A 85 12.95 -17.41 0.37
C LEU A 85 14.05 -16.41 0.72
N GLU A 86 14.71 -15.91 -0.31
CA GLU A 86 15.74 -14.91 -0.16
C GLU A 86 15.73 -13.89 -1.31
N ILE A 87 15.97 -12.62 -0.98
CA ILE A 87 16.34 -11.57 -1.92
C ILE A 87 17.81 -11.21 -1.67
N ARG A 88 18.63 -11.32 -2.72
CA ARG A 88 20.02 -10.86 -2.75
C ARG A 88 20.16 -9.65 -3.66
N GLY A 89 21.14 -8.80 -3.39
CA GLY A 89 21.43 -7.63 -4.21
C GLY A 89 20.97 -6.34 -3.53
N GLY A 90 20.78 -5.27 -4.29
CA GLY A 90 20.36 -3.99 -3.70
C GLY A 90 21.50 -3.24 -3.01
N GLY A 91 22.66 -3.17 -3.66
CA GLY A 91 23.44 -1.93 -3.54
C GLY A 91 22.65 -0.80 -4.22
N GLY A 92 22.56 0.37 -3.59
CA GLY A 92 21.83 1.53 -4.13
C GLY A 92 20.55 1.90 -3.37
N SER A 93 19.72 2.75 -3.99
CA SER A 93 18.45 3.23 -3.41
C SER A 93 17.36 2.15 -3.48
N PRO A 94 16.44 2.05 -2.51
CA PRO A 94 15.24 1.20 -2.57
C PRO A 94 14.43 1.27 -3.87
N THR A 95 14.46 2.43 -4.54
CA THR A 95 13.74 2.70 -5.80
C THR A 95 14.52 2.39 -7.07
N MET A 96 15.84 2.18 -6.95
CA MET A 96 16.71 1.81 -8.06
C MET A 96 17.71 0.72 -7.60
N PRO A 97 17.23 -0.44 -7.14
CA PRO A 97 18.12 -1.50 -6.71
C PRO A 97 18.73 -2.22 -7.92
N GLU A 98 20.05 -2.29 -7.96
CA GLU A 98 20.74 -3.00 -9.01
C GLU A 98 20.86 -4.50 -8.69
N GLY A 99 20.71 -5.32 -9.73
CA GLY A 99 21.08 -6.74 -9.69
C GLY A 99 20.32 -7.60 -8.68
N LEU A 100 19.04 -7.32 -8.44
CA LEU A 100 18.24 -8.13 -7.51
C LEU A 100 18.08 -9.57 -8.01
N ILE A 101 18.36 -10.52 -7.11
CA ILE A 101 18.20 -11.95 -7.33
C ILE A 101 17.17 -12.47 -6.33
N TYR A 102 16.13 -13.11 -6.84
CA TYR A 102 15.15 -13.86 -6.07
C TYR A 102 15.61 -15.31 -5.94
N VAL A 103 15.64 -15.85 -4.74
CA VAL A 103 16.05 -17.23 -4.48
C VAL A 103 14.94 -17.94 -3.71
N ARG A 104 14.53 -19.12 -4.20
CA ARG A 104 13.59 -20.02 -3.53
C ARG A 104 14.10 -21.45 -3.72
N GLU A 105 14.11 -22.22 -2.64
CA GLU A 105 14.57 -23.63 -2.67
C GLU A 105 15.99 -23.80 -3.27
N GLY A 106 16.88 -22.83 -3.01
CA GLY A 106 18.25 -22.83 -3.51
C GLY A 106 18.42 -22.43 -4.98
N THR A 107 17.33 -22.30 -5.74
CA THR A 107 17.37 -21.82 -7.12
C THR A 107 17.25 -20.31 -7.16
N GLY A 108 18.06 -19.64 -7.98
CA GLY A 108 18.12 -18.18 -8.07
C GLY A 108 17.71 -17.65 -9.45
N TRP A 109 16.87 -16.63 -9.47
CA TRP A 109 16.38 -15.95 -10.66
C TRP A 109 16.65 -14.45 -10.58
N ARG A 110 17.07 -13.86 -11.69
CA ARG A 110 17.26 -12.42 -11.78
C ARG A 110 15.91 -11.72 -11.93
N LEU A 111 15.67 -10.71 -11.09
CA LEU A 111 14.54 -9.81 -11.28
C LEU A 111 14.88 -8.81 -12.41
N THR A 112 13.92 -8.61 -13.30
CA THR A 112 14.07 -7.72 -14.46
C THR A 112 12.99 -6.63 -14.47
N ASN A 113 13.19 -5.56 -15.23
CA ASN A 113 12.23 -4.45 -15.38
C ASN A 113 11.71 -3.93 -14.03
N CYS A 114 12.61 -3.70 -13.08
CA CYS A 114 12.27 -3.18 -11.76
C CYS A 114 12.05 -1.67 -11.84
N GLU A 115 10.87 -1.21 -11.45
CA GLU A 115 10.47 0.19 -11.48
C GLU A 115 9.70 0.55 -10.21
N PRO A 116 9.79 1.81 -9.72
CA PRO A 116 8.97 2.28 -8.61
C PRO A 116 7.48 2.05 -8.85
N LEU A 117 6.78 1.57 -7.83
CA LEU A 117 5.34 1.38 -7.89
C LEU A 117 4.63 2.74 -7.85
N MET A 118 3.76 3.02 -8.82
CA MET A 118 2.90 4.21 -8.78
C MET A 118 1.82 4.05 -7.70
N VAL A 119 1.78 4.98 -6.76
CA VAL A 119 0.83 5.01 -5.64
C VAL A 119 0.13 6.37 -5.58
N PRO A 120 -1.13 6.46 -5.09
CA PRO A 120 -1.77 7.75 -4.93
C PRO A 120 -0.93 8.68 -4.05
N ALA A 121 -0.82 9.96 -4.42
CA ALA A 121 -0.18 10.95 -3.58
C ALA A 121 -0.83 10.96 -2.19
N SER A 122 -0.02 11.07 -1.14
CA SER A 122 -0.56 11.23 0.21
C SER A 122 -1.28 12.58 0.30
N ALA A 123 -2.51 12.58 0.81
CA ALA A 123 -3.11 13.80 1.32
C ALA A 123 -2.17 14.35 2.42
N LYS A 124 -1.78 15.62 2.30
CA LYS A 124 -0.99 16.32 3.31
C LYS A 124 -1.86 16.74 4.48
#